data_AF-A0A6M0C4I2-F1
#
_entry.id   AF-A0A6M0C4I2-F1
#
_cell.length_a   1.000
_cell.length_b   1.000
_cell.length_c   1.000
_cell.angle_alpha   90.00
_cell.angle_beta   90.00
_cell.angle_gamma   90.00
#
_symmetry.space_group_name_H-M   'P 1'
#
loop_
_entity.id
_entity.type
_entity.pdbx_description
1 polymer ?
#
loop_
_entity_poly.entity_id
_entity_poly.type
_entity_poly.pdbx_seq_one_letter_code
_entity_poly.pdbx_strand_id
1 'polypeptide(L)'
;MHGRLKIRYILTSTLTTIASITIISIGSIEISWAEESYTQSLQELYELRDRTVAKLESLPTPRKPLFFSDQNNSVLEKQQNLLQKLQEIEVQILIEQRANDNWNQALALGNQASEVGGTPNATVKTRETEKHLWQQAIYNLEAIPTDSFIAKKTTKKIEEYKRSLDDSSYQLNLTKSNFLEKIRKDSGLSSRATIAICNLRRECLDLNGNKPPASPASLIKVPIAVATMQKVSKENISLDTPIYVSRGNFTEDASEIRARKPYPLKTLVGQMIDHSSNIATNQLIDYLGQPYINKVLKDDGYKVMSVNYKLMGNRIMPKNPGKGRNTLTSNELTDMMVSIYNYEYPNSDVLIEALARQKDRLLGYAALEELPEVKWLGEKTGENSRALGTTLGLSINGEVYVITVIDSRGGRDPQIRTSINKVAKYLMDNDGLL
;
A
#
# COMPACT_ATOMS: atom_id res chain seq x y z
N MET A 1 -24.44 54.39 33.09
CA MET A 1 -24.38 54.06 31.65
C MET A 1 -22.96 53.94 31.07
N HIS A 2 -21.94 54.62 31.60
CA HIS A 2 -20.58 54.60 31.03
C HIS A 2 -19.75 53.31 31.30
N GLY A 3 -20.07 52.51 32.33
CA GLY A 3 -19.34 51.26 32.62
C GLY A 3 -19.69 50.08 31.68
N ARG A 4 -20.95 50.00 31.23
CA ARG A 4 -21.42 48.95 30.29
C ARG A 4 -20.83 49.09 28.89
N LEU A 5 -20.47 50.31 28.46
CA LEU A 5 -19.82 50.55 27.17
C LEU A 5 -18.33 50.17 27.17
N LYS A 6 -17.63 50.28 28.31
CA LYS A 6 -16.19 50.00 28.39
C LYS A 6 -15.86 48.51 28.37
N ILE A 7 -16.72 47.67 28.96
CA ILE A 7 -16.57 46.21 28.95
C ILE A 7 -16.90 45.63 27.56
N ARG A 8 -17.94 46.15 26.89
CA ARG A 8 -18.24 45.80 25.49
C ARG A 8 -17.09 46.16 24.54
N TYR A 9 -16.41 47.29 24.74
CA TYR A 9 -15.30 47.73 23.88
C TYR A 9 -14.05 46.86 24.04
N ILE A 10 -13.73 46.41 25.25
CA ILE A 10 -12.61 45.49 25.52
C ILE A 10 -12.89 44.11 24.90
N LEU A 11 -14.11 43.58 25.05
CA LEU A 11 -14.57 42.33 24.42
C LEU A 11 -14.53 42.39 22.89
N THR A 12 -14.88 43.52 22.26
CA THR A 12 -14.80 43.66 20.79
C THR A 12 -13.37 43.83 20.25
N SER A 13 -12.44 44.37 21.04
CA SER A 13 -11.04 44.57 20.62
C SER A 13 -10.18 43.30 20.69
N THR A 14 -10.49 42.36 21.57
CA THR A 14 -9.84 41.03 21.61
C THR A 14 -10.37 40.10 20.52
N LEU A 15 -11.61 40.29 20.08
CA LEU A 15 -12.25 39.53 18.99
C LEU A 15 -11.69 39.85 17.59
N THR A 16 -10.99 40.97 17.40
CA THR A 16 -10.49 41.40 16.07
C THR A 16 -9.02 41.05 15.81
N THR A 17 -8.28 40.52 16.78
CA THR A 17 -6.84 40.19 16.64
C THR A 17 -6.54 38.70 16.47
N ILE A 18 -7.53 37.80 16.54
CA ILE A 18 -7.35 36.34 16.40
C ILE A 18 -7.83 35.83 15.02
N ALA A 19 -7.86 36.69 14.01
CA ALA A 19 -8.19 36.29 12.63
C ALA A 19 -6.96 35.78 11.83
N SER A 20 -5.81 35.57 12.47
CA SER A 20 -4.60 35.13 11.76
C SER A 20 -3.67 34.33 12.69
N ILE A 21 -4.09 33.14 13.10
CA ILE A 21 -3.17 32.18 13.71
C ILE A 21 -3.31 30.84 13.00
N THR A 22 -2.34 30.57 12.12
CA THR A 22 -1.91 29.23 11.74
C THR A 22 -1.59 28.47 13.03
N ILE A 23 -2.40 27.48 13.37
CA ILE A 23 -2.22 26.73 14.61
C ILE A 23 -1.03 25.80 14.45
N ILE A 24 0.07 26.17 15.10
CA ILE A 24 1.17 25.29 15.47
C ILE A 24 0.64 24.34 16.54
N SER A 25 1.00 23.05 16.43
CA SER A 25 0.77 22.01 17.44
C SER A 25 1.09 22.52 18.85
N ILE A 26 0.06 22.60 19.70
CA ILE A 26 0.22 22.85 21.14
C ILE A 26 0.02 21.52 21.84
N GLY A 27 1.02 21.12 22.62
CA GLY A 27 1.05 19.89 23.40
C GLY A 27 -0.07 19.81 24.42
N SER A 28 -0.42 18.57 24.74
CA SER A 28 -1.42 18.14 25.72
C SER A 28 -1.21 18.82 27.07
N ILE A 29 -2.13 19.73 27.41
CA ILE A 29 -2.33 20.20 28.79
C ILE A 29 -3.37 19.27 29.41
N GLU A 30 -2.96 18.45 30.39
CA GLU A 30 -3.88 17.67 31.20
C GLU A 30 -4.71 18.61 32.08
N ILE A 31 -6.03 18.67 31.82
CA ILE A 31 -6.99 19.47 32.57
C ILE A 31 -7.68 18.57 33.61
N SER A 32 -7.46 18.89 34.88
CA SER A 32 -8.17 18.29 36.01
C SER A 32 -9.59 18.86 36.09
N TRP A 33 -10.57 18.10 35.60
CA TRP A 33 -11.98 18.38 35.84
C TRP A 33 -12.36 17.85 37.22
N ALA A 34 -12.54 18.74 38.20
CA ALA A 34 -13.24 18.39 39.43
C ALA A 34 -14.70 18.02 39.10
N GLU A 35 -15.17 16.91 39.67
CA GLU A 35 -16.44 16.25 39.40
C GLU A 35 -17.66 17.17 39.47
N GLU A 36 -18.16 17.58 38.30
CA GLU A 36 -19.57 17.91 38.08
C GLU A 36 -19.95 17.24 36.76
N SER A 37 -20.68 16.12 36.87
CA SER A 37 -21.12 15.31 35.73
C SER A 37 -22.11 16.10 34.86
N TYR A 38 -21.57 16.76 33.83
CA TYR A 38 -22.35 17.31 32.73
C TYR A 38 -21.96 16.57 31.45
N THR A 39 -22.94 15.93 30.81
CA THR A 39 -22.83 15.52 29.41
C THR A 39 -22.87 16.78 28.55
N GLN A 40 -21.76 17.50 28.50
CA GLN A 40 -21.74 18.85 27.94
C GLN A 40 -22.10 18.88 26.46
N SER A 41 -23.03 19.75 26.09
CA SER A 41 -23.38 20.10 24.71
C SER A 41 -22.91 21.52 24.37
N LEU A 42 -22.77 21.85 23.08
CA LEU A 42 -22.44 23.22 22.65
C LEU A 42 -23.44 24.25 23.20
N GLN A 43 -24.71 23.88 23.30
CA GLN A 43 -25.74 24.74 23.90
C GLN A 43 -25.47 24.98 25.39
N GLU A 44 -25.10 23.95 26.14
CA GLU A 44 -24.74 24.06 27.55
C GLU A 44 -23.49 24.93 27.77
N LEU A 45 -22.52 24.89 26.87
CA LEU A 45 -21.36 25.78 26.92
C LEU A 45 -21.76 27.25 26.78
N TYR A 46 -22.69 27.57 25.87
CA TYR A 46 -23.23 28.94 25.77
C TYR A 46 -23.97 29.36 27.04
N GLU A 47 -24.79 28.49 27.62
CA GLU A 47 -25.46 28.78 28.89
C GLU A 47 -24.44 28.99 30.02
N LEU A 48 -23.39 28.19 30.07
CA LEU A 48 -22.34 28.29 31.07
C LEU A 48 -21.54 29.59 30.91
N ARG A 49 -21.24 29.99 29.66
CA ARG A 49 -20.65 31.29 29.33
C ARG A 49 -21.52 32.42 29.87
N ASP A 50 -22.80 32.42 29.53
CA ASP A 50 -23.73 33.50 29.89
C ASP A 50 -23.93 33.59 31.42
N ARG A 51 -24.03 32.45 32.11
CA ARG A 51 -24.05 32.40 33.59
C ARG A 51 -22.75 32.92 34.20
N THR A 52 -21.60 32.62 33.60
CA THR A 52 -20.28 33.07 34.09
C THR A 52 -20.11 34.58 33.90
N VAL A 53 -20.55 35.12 32.76
CA VAL A 53 -20.60 36.56 32.50
C VAL A 53 -21.52 37.26 33.51
N ALA A 54 -22.73 36.75 33.74
CA ALA A 54 -23.66 37.32 34.72
C ALA A 54 -23.06 37.34 36.14
N LYS A 55 -22.36 36.28 36.54
CA LYS A 55 -21.63 36.24 37.82
C LYS A 55 -20.53 37.29 37.89
N LEU A 56 -19.74 37.45 36.83
CA LEU A 56 -18.68 38.45 36.76
C LEU A 56 -19.24 39.89 36.85
N GLU A 57 -20.36 40.17 36.17
CA GLU A 57 -21.05 41.47 36.23
C GLU A 57 -21.68 41.77 37.60
N SER A 58 -22.04 40.72 38.35
CA SER A 58 -22.61 40.85 39.70
C SER A 58 -21.58 41.19 40.78
N LEU A 59 -20.29 41.03 40.51
CA LEU A 59 -19.24 41.31 41.48
C LEU A 59 -19.05 42.82 41.70
N PRO A 60 -18.83 43.26 42.95
CA PRO A 60 -18.62 44.68 43.25
C PRO A 60 -17.35 45.20 42.56
N THR A 61 -17.41 46.43 42.05
CA THR A 61 -16.24 47.10 41.49
C THR A 61 -15.23 47.39 42.60
N PRO A 62 -13.95 47.03 42.45
CA PRO A 62 -12.94 47.34 43.45
C PRO A 62 -12.86 48.87 43.60
N ARG A 63 -13.28 49.38 44.76
CA ARG A 63 -13.06 50.79 45.12
C ARG A 63 -11.56 50.98 45.29
N LYS A 64 -10.99 52.09 44.78
CA LYS A 64 -9.65 52.54 45.19
C LYS A 64 -9.77 53.18 46.58
N PRO A 65 -9.17 52.61 47.64
CA PRO A 65 -8.66 53.47 48.70
C PRO A 65 -7.24 53.09 49.18
N LEU A 66 -6.63 54.06 49.86
CA LEU A 66 -5.25 54.13 50.36
C LEU A 66 -4.75 53.00 51.29
N PHE A 67 -5.51 51.92 51.55
CA PHE A 67 -5.10 50.85 52.47
C PHE A 67 -5.59 49.47 51.98
N PHE A 68 -4.65 48.52 51.85
CA PHE A 68 -4.88 47.14 51.43
C PHE A 68 -5.65 46.36 52.51
N SER A 69 -6.86 45.88 52.20
CA SER A 69 -7.64 44.97 53.06
C SER A 69 -7.77 43.60 52.40
N ASP A 70 -7.74 42.52 53.19
CA ASP A 70 -7.86 41.13 52.73
C ASP A 70 -9.14 40.86 51.92
N GLN A 71 -10.21 41.62 52.18
CA GLN A 71 -11.47 41.53 51.43
C GLN A 71 -11.30 41.91 49.95
N ASN A 72 -10.51 42.93 49.62
CA ASN A 72 -10.25 43.34 48.23
C ASN A 72 -9.44 42.29 47.46
N ASN A 73 -8.49 41.63 48.12
CA ASN A 73 -7.71 40.54 47.53
C ASN A 73 -8.61 39.35 47.16
N SER A 74 -9.56 38.99 48.03
CA SER A 74 -10.49 37.88 47.77
C SER A 74 -11.46 38.13 46.60
N VAL A 75 -11.83 39.39 46.36
CA VAL A 75 -12.70 39.77 45.23
C VAL A 75 -11.91 39.76 43.92
N LEU A 76 -10.65 40.21 43.96
CA LEU A 76 -9.76 40.18 42.80
C LEU A 76 -9.45 38.74 42.35
N GLU A 77 -9.17 37.86 43.29
CA GLU A 77 -8.93 36.43 43.03
C GLU A 77 -10.18 35.76 42.43
N LYS A 78 -11.37 36.03 42.97
CA LYS A 78 -12.63 35.55 42.39
C LYS A 78 -12.88 36.07 40.98
N GLN A 79 -12.55 37.33 40.69
CA GLN A 79 -12.64 37.88 39.33
C GLN A 79 -11.67 37.17 38.38
N GLN A 80 -10.42 36.96 38.79
CA GLN A 80 -9.41 36.28 37.98
C GLN A 80 -9.83 34.83 37.67
N ASN A 81 -10.32 34.09 38.66
CA ASN A 81 -10.81 32.72 38.46
C ASN A 81 -12.02 32.66 37.50
N LEU A 82 -12.97 33.59 37.62
CA LEU A 82 -14.10 33.66 36.69
C LEU A 82 -13.67 34.05 35.26
N LEU A 83 -12.69 34.93 35.11
CA LEU A 83 -12.12 35.29 33.81
C LEU A 83 -11.41 34.11 33.16
N GLN A 84 -10.60 33.37 33.92
CA GLN A 84 -9.95 32.16 33.42
C GLN A 84 -10.98 31.11 33.00
N LYS A 85 -11.98 30.85 33.84
CA LYS A 85 -13.08 29.93 33.50
C LYS A 85 -13.83 30.37 32.24
N LEU A 86 -14.06 31.68 32.07
CA LEU A 86 -14.70 32.21 30.87
C LEU A 86 -13.84 31.97 29.62
N GLN A 87 -12.53 32.18 29.70
CA GLN A 87 -11.59 31.89 28.61
C GLN A 87 -11.61 30.41 28.22
N GLU A 88 -11.58 29.51 29.20
CA GLU A 88 -11.66 28.06 28.97
C GLU A 88 -12.97 27.68 28.28
N ILE A 89 -14.11 28.25 28.71
CA ILE A 89 -15.42 28.04 28.08
C ILE A 89 -15.42 28.56 26.63
N GLU A 90 -14.88 29.76 26.39
CA GLU A 90 -14.82 30.34 25.04
C GLU A 90 -13.95 29.51 24.09
N VAL A 91 -12.81 28.99 24.57
CA VAL A 91 -11.96 28.08 23.80
C VAL A 91 -12.72 26.78 23.48
N GLN A 92 -13.40 26.17 24.46
CA GLN A 92 -14.18 24.97 24.20
C GLN A 92 -15.33 25.21 23.22
N ILE A 93 -16.02 26.37 23.30
CA ILE A 93 -17.06 26.74 22.32
C ILE A 93 -16.48 26.76 20.90
N LEU A 94 -15.31 27.37 20.71
CA LEU A 94 -14.66 27.43 19.40
C LEU A 94 -14.27 26.03 18.90
N ILE A 95 -13.76 25.17 19.78
CA ILE A 95 -13.46 23.76 19.46
C ILE A 95 -14.71 23.04 19.00
N GLU A 96 -15.82 23.14 19.75
CA GLU A 96 -17.06 22.45 19.41
C GLU A 96 -17.76 23.00 18.16
N GLN A 97 -17.69 24.32 17.91
CA GLN A 97 -18.17 24.90 16.67
C GLN A 97 -17.42 24.33 15.47
N ARG A 98 -16.08 24.38 15.51
CA ARG A 98 -15.23 23.87 14.44
C ARG A 98 -15.40 22.36 14.25
N ALA A 99 -15.54 21.63 15.34
CA ALA A 99 -15.81 20.19 15.31
C ALA A 99 -17.13 19.89 14.59
N ASN A 100 -18.19 20.64 14.87
CA ASN A 100 -19.48 20.49 14.20
C ASN A 100 -19.42 20.90 12.72
N ASP A 101 -18.70 21.96 12.37
CA ASP A 101 -18.51 22.38 10.97
C ASP A 101 -17.77 21.31 10.16
N ASN A 102 -16.63 20.82 10.68
CA ASN A 102 -15.86 19.74 10.08
C ASN A 102 -16.70 18.45 9.95
N TRP A 103 -17.48 18.12 10.98
CA TRP A 103 -18.39 16.97 10.95
C TRP A 103 -19.44 17.10 9.84
N ASN A 104 -20.09 18.26 9.72
CA ASN A 104 -21.11 18.50 8.70
C ASN A 104 -20.51 18.49 7.29
N GLN A 105 -19.33 19.08 7.11
CA GLN A 105 -18.61 19.06 5.84
C GLN A 105 -18.23 17.63 5.45
N ALA A 106 -17.75 16.83 6.39
CA ALA A 106 -17.45 15.42 6.16
C ALA A 106 -18.70 14.63 5.74
N LEU A 107 -19.84 14.84 6.39
CA LEU A 107 -21.10 14.20 6.00
C LEU A 107 -21.54 14.58 4.59
N ALA A 108 -21.44 15.86 4.22
CA ALA A 108 -21.77 16.33 2.88
C ALA A 108 -20.88 15.68 1.81
N LEU A 109 -19.56 15.66 2.04
CA LEU A 109 -18.59 15.02 1.16
C LEU A 109 -18.82 13.51 1.04
N GLY A 110 -19.11 12.83 2.14
CA GLY A 110 -19.40 11.39 2.13
C GLY A 110 -20.70 11.05 1.41
N ASN A 111 -21.73 11.90 1.51
CA ASN A 111 -22.96 11.75 0.73
C ASN A 111 -22.69 11.92 -0.77
N GLN A 112 -21.95 12.96 -1.16
CA GLN A 112 -21.54 13.17 -2.55
C GLN A 112 -20.72 11.99 -3.08
N ALA A 113 -19.79 11.46 -2.29
CA ALA A 113 -19.00 10.29 -2.66
C ALA A 113 -19.90 9.08 -2.91
N SER A 114 -20.88 8.84 -2.03
CA SER A 114 -21.85 7.74 -2.18
C SER A 114 -22.71 7.88 -3.43
N GLU A 115 -23.17 9.10 -3.74
CA GLU A 115 -23.93 9.40 -4.96
C GLU A 115 -23.10 9.15 -6.23
N VAL A 116 -21.87 9.65 -6.27
CA VAL A 116 -20.94 9.42 -7.38
C VAL A 116 -20.65 7.93 -7.55
N GLY A 117 -20.41 7.21 -6.46
CA GLY A 117 -20.14 5.76 -6.46
C GLY A 117 -21.29 4.90 -6.95
N GLY A 118 -22.54 5.37 -6.77
CA GLY A 118 -23.77 4.75 -7.27
C GLY A 118 -24.02 4.93 -8.77
N THR A 119 -23.19 5.68 -9.49
CA THR A 119 -23.36 5.95 -10.93
C THR A 119 -23.21 4.67 -11.76
N PRO A 120 -24.21 4.28 -12.58
CA PRO A 120 -24.08 3.15 -13.49
C PRO A 120 -22.96 3.38 -14.52
N ASN A 121 -22.21 2.32 -14.86
CA ASN A 121 -21.10 2.40 -15.82
C ASN A 121 -20.07 3.51 -15.51
N ALA A 122 -19.73 3.67 -14.24
CA ALA A 122 -18.76 4.65 -13.77
C ALA A 122 -17.43 4.58 -14.56
N THR A 123 -16.97 5.74 -15.03
CA THR A 123 -15.68 5.90 -15.70
C THR A 123 -14.53 5.94 -14.70
N VAL A 124 -13.28 5.82 -15.16
CA VAL A 124 -12.10 6.02 -14.30
C VAL A 124 -12.17 7.37 -13.59
N LYS A 125 -12.49 8.45 -14.32
CA LYS A 125 -12.64 9.79 -13.75
C LYS A 125 -13.73 9.87 -12.67
N THR A 126 -14.85 9.18 -12.88
CA THR A 126 -15.95 9.09 -11.90
C THR A 126 -15.45 8.41 -10.61
N ARG A 127 -14.73 7.30 -10.74
CA ARG A 127 -14.16 6.56 -9.60
C ARG A 127 -13.04 7.32 -8.89
N GLU A 128 -12.23 8.10 -9.61
CA GLU A 128 -11.23 8.98 -9.00
C GLU A 128 -11.89 10.11 -8.20
N THR A 129 -12.98 10.67 -8.73
CA THR A 129 -13.78 11.68 -8.02
C THR A 129 -14.37 11.10 -6.73
N GLU A 130 -14.98 9.91 -6.80
CA GLU A 130 -15.50 9.18 -5.65
C GLU A 130 -14.43 9.00 -4.56
N LYS A 131 -13.26 8.46 -4.94
CA LYS A 131 -12.13 8.25 -4.04
C LYS A 131 -11.68 9.56 -3.39
N HIS A 132 -11.56 10.63 -4.17
CA HIS A 132 -11.13 11.93 -3.67
C HIS A 132 -12.10 12.50 -2.65
N LEU A 133 -13.41 12.40 -2.90
CA LEU A 133 -14.44 12.85 -1.97
C LEU A 133 -14.38 12.08 -0.64
N TRP A 134 -14.18 10.76 -0.66
CA TRP A 134 -13.97 9.98 0.56
C TRP A 134 -12.72 10.41 1.33
N GLN A 135 -11.61 10.68 0.64
CA GLN A 135 -10.38 11.19 1.26
C GLN A 135 -10.61 12.55 1.93
N GLN A 136 -11.27 13.48 1.26
CA GLN A 136 -11.61 14.79 1.81
C GLN A 136 -12.56 14.68 3.01
N ALA A 137 -13.53 13.76 2.96
CA ALA A 137 -14.44 13.51 4.07
C ALA A 137 -13.69 13.01 5.31
N ILE A 138 -12.77 12.05 5.15
CA ILE A 138 -11.90 11.56 6.23
C ILE A 138 -11.02 12.67 6.77
N TYR A 139 -10.38 13.46 5.89
CA TYR A 139 -9.55 14.60 6.30
C TYR A 139 -10.30 15.59 7.20
N ASN A 140 -11.56 15.91 6.88
CA ASN A 140 -12.39 16.76 7.72
C ASN A 140 -12.67 16.13 9.10
N LEU A 141 -12.94 14.82 9.15
CA LEU A 141 -13.14 14.12 10.42
C LEU A 141 -11.87 14.06 11.27
N GLU A 142 -10.71 13.83 10.65
CA GLU A 142 -9.41 13.79 11.34
C GLU A 142 -8.99 15.17 11.89
N ALA A 143 -9.52 16.26 11.32
CA ALA A 143 -9.32 17.62 11.82
C ALA A 143 -10.18 17.94 13.06
N ILE A 144 -11.05 17.04 13.52
CA ILE A 144 -11.84 17.21 14.75
C ILE A 144 -10.97 16.87 15.97
N PRO A 145 -10.78 17.81 16.92
CA PRO A 145 -9.97 17.59 18.12
C PRO A 145 -10.47 16.43 18.99
N THR A 146 -9.55 15.71 19.65
CA THR A 146 -9.88 14.54 20.49
C THR A 146 -10.56 14.92 21.80
N ASP A 147 -10.43 16.17 22.22
CA ASP A 147 -11.09 16.79 23.38
C ASP A 147 -12.49 17.36 23.05
N SER A 148 -12.94 17.26 21.79
CA SER A 148 -14.31 17.61 21.44
C SER A 148 -15.31 16.60 22.01
N PHE A 149 -16.51 17.08 22.39
CA PHE A 149 -17.64 16.26 22.81
C PHE A 149 -18.05 15.21 21.77
N ILE A 150 -17.71 15.45 20.50
CA ILE A 150 -18.03 14.54 19.40
C ILE A 150 -16.89 13.61 19.01
N ALA A 151 -15.74 13.64 19.68
CA ALA A 151 -14.57 12.83 19.34
C ALA A 151 -14.91 11.33 19.21
N LYS A 152 -15.67 10.77 20.16
CA LYS A 152 -16.06 9.34 20.14
C LYS A 152 -16.94 8.97 18.95
N LYS A 153 -17.85 9.85 18.52
CA LYS A 153 -18.68 9.60 17.33
C LYS A 153 -17.85 9.80 16.04
N THR A 154 -16.91 10.74 16.05
CA THR A 154 -15.94 10.97 14.98
C THR A 154 -15.08 9.74 14.72
N THR A 155 -14.49 9.13 15.75
CA THR A 155 -13.67 7.92 15.57
C THR A 155 -14.45 6.81 14.87
N LYS A 156 -15.72 6.58 15.26
CA LYS A 156 -16.57 5.57 14.60
C LYS A 156 -16.84 5.92 13.13
N LYS A 157 -17.04 7.20 12.82
CA LYS A 157 -17.33 7.67 11.46
C LYS A 157 -16.11 7.59 10.55
N ILE A 158 -14.91 7.85 11.08
CA ILE A 158 -13.65 7.65 10.37
C ILE A 158 -13.51 6.18 9.93
N GLU A 159 -13.77 5.22 10.82
CA GLU A 159 -13.69 3.79 10.47
C GLU A 159 -14.79 3.32 9.50
N GLU A 160 -15.92 4.01 9.44
CA GLU A 160 -16.91 3.83 8.37
C GLU A 160 -16.37 4.34 7.04
N TYR A 161 -15.87 5.57 6.99
CA TYR A 161 -15.40 6.20 5.75
C TYR A 161 -14.12 5.58 5.19
N LYS A 162 -13.22 5.07 6.05
CA LYS A 162 -12.07 4.28 5.61
C LYS A 162 -12.49 3.03 4.84
N ARG A 163 -13.53 2.32 5.30
CA ARG A 163 -14.08 1.16 4.58
C ARG A 163 -14.67 1.56 3.23
N SER A 164 -15.36 2.70 3.15
CA SER A 164 -15.87 3.24 1.88
C SER A 164 -14.72 3.66 0.94
N LEU A 165 -13.66 4.27 1.47
CA LEU A 165 -12.47 4.63 0.70
C LEU A 165 -11.75 3.38 0.16
N ASP A 166 -11.66 2.32 0.95
CA ASP A 166 -11.08 1.04 0.55
C ASP A 166 -11.88 0.41 -0.60
N ASP A 167 -13.21 0.37 -0.50
CA ASP A 167 -14.07 -0.12 -1.58
C ASP A 167 -13.96 0.74 -2.84
N SER A 168 -14.05 2.07 -2.70
CA SER A 168 -13.89 2.99 -3.83
C SER A 168 -12.53 2.84 -4.53
N SER A 169 -11.46 2.67 -3.75
CA SER A 169 -10.12 2.41 -4.28
C SER A 169 -10.06 1.07 -5.03
N TYR A 170 -10.72 0.04 -4.52
CA TYR A 170 -10.84 -1.25 -5.19
C TYR A 170 -11.62 -1.15 -6.51
N GLN A 171 -12.77 -0.47 -6.51
CA GLN A 171 -13.58 -0.25 -7.73
C GLN A 171 -12.85 0.58 -8.78
N LEU A 172 -12.09 1.59 -8.36
CA LEU A 172 -11.23 2.37 -9.24
C LEU A 172 -10.19 1.47 -9.92
N ASN A 173 -9.52 0.61 -9.15
CA ASN A 173 -8.50 -0.30 -9.70
C ASN A 173 -9.10 -1.31 -10.68
N LEU A 174 -10.28 -1.86 -10.37
CA LEU A 174 -11.03 -2.71 -11.30
C LEU A 174 -11.37 -1.96 -12.60
N THR A 175 -11.83 -0.72 -12.47
CA THR A 175 -12.21 0.12 -13.62
C THR A 175 -11.01 0.41 -14.52
N LYS A 176 -9.86 0.74 -13.93
CA LYS A 176 -8.59 0.93 -14.63
C LYS A 176 -8.10 -0.36 -15.28
N SER A 177 -8.32 -1.51 -14.65
CA SER A 177 -7.88 -2.82 -15.15
C SER A 177 -8.83 -3.45 -16.18
N ASN A 178 -10.00 -2.84 -16.47
CA ASN A 178 -11.02 -3.42 -17.36
C ASN A 178 -10.50 -3.78 -18.76
N PHE A 179 -9.52 -3.04 -19.29
CA PHE A 179 -8.92 -3.34 -20.59
C PHE A 179 -8.19 -4.71 -20.58
N LEU A 180 -7.68 -5.17 -19.44
CA LEU A 180 -7.01 -6.46 -19.32
C LEU A 180 -7.97 -7.61 -19.55
N GLU A 181 -9.24 -7.50 -19.16
CA GLU A 181 -10.24 -8.52 -19.45
C GLU A 181 -10.54 -8.61 -20.95
N LYS A 182 -10.54 -7.47 -21.66
CA LYS A 182 -10.63 -7.44 -23.12
C LYS A 182 -9.40 -8.11 -23.75
N ILE A 183 -8.19 -7.75 -23.32
CA ILE A 183 -6.94 -8.37 -23.79
C ILE A 183 -6.96 -9.88 -23.54
N ARG A 184 -7.40 -10.33 -22.36
CA ARG A 184 -7.52 -11.76 -22.01
C ARG A 184 -8.41 -12.49 -23.02
N LYS A 185 -9.59 -11.95 -23.31
CA LYS A 185 -10.54 -12.51 -24.29
C LYS A 185 -9.95 -12.54 -25.69
N ASP A 186 -9.44 -11.40 -26.17
CA ASP A 186 -8.91 -11.23 -27.53
C ASP A 186 -7.66 -12.09 -27.78
N SER A 187 -6.89 -12.38 -26.73
CA SER A 187 -5.71 -13.25 -26.79
C SER A 187 -6.08 -14.74 -26.67
N GLY A 188 -7.35 -15.06 -26.41
CA GLY A 188 -7.83 -16.43 -26.23
C GLY A 188 -7.38 -17.10 -24.92
N LEU A 189 -6.87 -16.33 -23.95
CA LEU A 189 -6.48 -16.82 -22.62
C LEU A 189 -7.70 -17.35 -21.85
N SER A 190 -7.50 -18.27 -20.91
CA SER A 190 -8.61 -18.86 -20.15
C SER A 190 -9.24 -17.85 -19.20
N SER A 191 -10.44 -18.13 -18.70
CA SER A 191 -11.05 -17.35 -17.61
C SER A 191 -10.27 -17.46 -16.28
N ARG A 192 -9.32 -18.40 -16.17
CA ARG A 192 -8.42 -18.58 -15.02
C ARG A 192 -7.03 -17.99 -15.27
N ALA A 193 -6.86 -17.24 -16.36
CA ALA A 193 -5.63 -16.52 -16.60
C ALA A 193 -5.51 -15.34 -15.64
N THR A 194 -4.27 -15.03 -15.28
CA THR A 194 -3.91 -13.89 -14.45
C THR A 194 -2.97 -13.00 -15.26
N ILE A 195 -3.15 -11.69 -15.15
CA ILE A 195 -2.29 -10.67 -15.76
C ILE A 195 -1.99 -9.66 -14.66
N ALA A 196 -0.73 -9.29 -14.48
CA ALA A 196 -0.33 -8.21 -13.58
C ALA A 196 0.72 -7.35 -14.26
N ILE A 197 0.59 -6.03 -14.20
CA ILE A 197 1.49 -5.08 -14.84
C ILE A 197 1.80 -4.00 -13.82
N CYS A 198 3.08 -3.65 -13.69
CA CYS A 198 3.53 -2.53 -12.87
C CYS A 198 4.62 -1.75 -13.59
N ASN A 199 4.72 -0.44 -13.34
CA ASN A 199 5.96 0.27 -13.56
C ASN A 199 6.85 0.21 -12.31
N LEU A 200 8.06 0.77 -12.40
CA LEU A 200 9.00 0.80 -11.29
C LEU A 200 8.59 1.70 -10.12
N ARG A 201 7.61 2.60 -10.32
CA ARG A 201 6.97 3.40 -9.26
C ARG A 201 5.89 2.62 -8.50
N ARG A 202 5.67 1.34 -8.82
CA ARG A 202 4.61 0.48 -8.27
C ARG A 202 3.19 0.98 -8.55
N GLU A 203 3.01 1.74 -9.62
CA GLU A 203 1.69 1.90 -10.22
C GLU A 203 1.36 0.58 -10.91
N CYS A 204 0.34 -0.12 -10.44
CA CYS A 204 0.05 -1.50 -10.85
C CYS A 204 -1.42 -1.67 -11.25
N LEU A 205 -1.66 -2.49 -12.27
CA LEU A 205 -2.99 -2.94 -12.72
C LEU A 205 -2.98 -4.46 -12.88
N ASP A 206 -4.09 -5.11 -12.58
CA ASP A 206 -4.16 -6.57 -12.64
C ASP A 206 -5.53 -7.12 -13.03
N LEU A 207 -5.48 -8.32 -13.59
CA LEU A 207 -6.62 -9.19 -13.83
C LEU A 207 -6.40 -10.48 -13.05
N ASN A 208 -7.21 -10.70 -12.01
CA ASN A 208 -7.09 -11.86 -11.13
C ASN A 208 -5.69 -12.01 -10.49
N GLY A 209 -4.91 -10.93 -10.38
CA GLY A 209 -3.50 -10.97 -10.00
C GLY A 209 -3.22 -11.52 -8.61
N ASN A 210 -4.19 -11.41 -7.69
CA ASN A 210 -4.14 -11.98 -6.33
C ASN A 210 -4.60 -13.45 -6.25
N LYS A 211 -5.13 -14.04 -7.33
CA LYS A 211 -5.55 -15.45 -7.35
C LYS A 211 -4.35 -16.33 -7.73
N PRO A 212 -3.99 -17.34 -6.92
CA PRO A 212 -2.94 -18.28 -7.32
C PRO A 212 -3.31 -19.02 -8.61
N PRO A 213 -2.37 -19.18 -9.56
CA PRO A 213 -2.60 -20.06 -10.71
C PRO A 213 -2.66 -21.52 -10.24
N ALA A 214 -3.10 -22.42 -11.13
CA ALA A 214 -3.14 -23.86 -10.83
C ALA A 214 -1.75 -24.44 -10.46
N SER A 215 -0.68 -23.83 -10.97
CA SER A 215 0.70 -24.11 -10.59
C SER A 215 1.59 -22.89 -10.88
N PRO A 216 2.59 -22.59 -10.04
CA PRO A 216 3.61 -21.59 -10.36
C PRO A 216 4.59 -22.07 -11.46
N ALA A 217 4.63 -23.38 -11.75
CA ALA A 217 5.63 -23.99 -12.62
C ALA A 217 7.06 -23.50 -12.28
N SER A 218 7.90 -23.23 -13.29
CA SER A 218 9.27 -22.73 -13.10
C SER A 218 9.35 -21.24 -12.71
N LEU A 219 8.24 -20.50 -12.61
CA LEU A 219 8.26 -19.12 -12.12
C LEU A 219 8.70 -19.03 -10.66
N ILE A 220 8.51 -20.11 -9.89
CA ILE A 220 8.98 -20.22 -8.50
C ILE A 220 10.51 -20.09 -8.35
N LYS A 221 11.26 -20.15 -9.45
CA LYS A 221 12.73 -19.98 -9.44
C LYS A 221 13.15 -18.55 -9.12
N VAL A 222 12.31 -17.55 -9.41
CA VAL A 222 12.59 -16.14 -9.07
C VAL A 222 12.70 -15.93 -7.56
N PRO A 223 11.71 -16.33 -6.72
CA PRO A 223 11.84 -16.18 -5.27
C PRO A 223 13.01 -16.97 -4.65
N ILE A 224 13.36 -18.12 -5.23
CA ILE A 224 14.53 -18.89 -4.77
C ILE A 224 15.81 -18.11 -5.08
N ALA A 225 15.89 -17.43 -6.23
CA ALA A 225 17.03 -16.60 -6.58
C ALA A 225 17.18 -15.41 -5.63
N VAL A 226 16.08 -14.70 -5.33
CA VAL A 226 16.06 -13.59 -4.36
C VAL A 226 16.51 -14.07 -2.98
N ALA A 227 15.96 -15.17 -2.47
CA ALA A 227 16.38 -15.74 -1.19
C ALA A 227 17.86 -16.15 -1.19
N THR A 228 18.39 -16.62 -2.33
CA THR A 228 19.83 -16.91 -2.48
C THR A 228 20.66 -15.64 -2.33
N MET A 229 20.29 -14.56 -3.02
CA MET A 229 21.04 -13.30 -2.96
C MET A 229 21.01 -12.68 -1.57
N GLN A 230 19.87 -12.74 -0.88
CA GLN A 230 19.77 -12.28 0.51
C GLN A 230 20.66 -13.08 1.46
N LYS A 231 20.70 -14.42 1.33
CA LYS A 231 21.60 -15.25 2.15
C LYS A 231 23.06 -14.91 1.91
N VAL A 232 23.44 -14.84 0.63
CA VAL A 232 24.81 -14.55 0.19
C VAL A 232 25.28 -13.21 0.76
N SER A 233 24.45 -12.17 0.67
CA SER A 233 24.75 -10.87 1.25
C SER A 233 24.82 -10.90 2.77
N LYS A 234 23.79 -11.45 3.43
CA LYS A 234 23.68 -11.49 4.90
C LYS A 234 24.83 -12.24 5.57
N GLU A 235 25.30 -13.31 4.95
CA GLU A 235 26.36 -14.17 5.49
C GLU A 235 27.73 -13.85 4.87
N ASN A 236 27.83 -12.79 4.05
CA ASN A 236 29.05 -12.37 3.35
C ASN A 236 29.72 -13.53 2.58
N ILE A 237 28.93 -14.31 1.85
CA ILE A 237 29.38 -15.46 1.06
C ILE A 237 29.76 -14.96 -0.34
N SER A 238 30.89 -15.40 -0.88
CA SER A 238 31.22 -15.10 -2.27
C SER A 238 30.30 -15.85 -3.23
N LEU A 239 29.83 -15.18 -4.28
CA LEU A 239 29.08 -15.83 -5.36
C LEU A 239 29.90 -16.86 -6.15
N ASP A 240 31.23 -16.84 -6.02
CA ASP A 240 32.13 -17.85 -6.58
C ASP A 240 32.27 -19.10 -5.70
N THR A 241 31.64 -19.11 -4.52
CA THR A 241 31.69 -20.25 -3.59
C THR A 241 31.18 -21.52 -4.29
N PRO A 242 31.98 -22.59 -4.36
CA PRO A 242 31.58 -23.83 -5.01
C PRO A 242 30.60 -24.60 -4.14
N ILE A 243 29.41 -24.88 -4.69
CA ILE A 243 28.39 -25.72 -4.08
C ILE A 243 28.35 -27.07 -4.78
N TYR A 244 28.52 -28.14 -4.01
CA TYR A 244 28.45 -29.49 -4.52
C TYR A 244 27.00 -29.90 -4.81
N VAL A 245 26.73 -30.27 -6.06
CA VAL A 245 25.41 -30.73 -6.50
C VAL A 245 25.21 -32.20 -6.14
N SER A 246 24.28 -32.49 -5.24
CA SER A 246 23.98 -33.86 -4.80
C SER A 246 23.37 -34.71 -5.91
N ARG A 247 23.72 -36.01 -5.94
CA ARG A 247 23.03 -37.02 -6.79
C ARG A 247 21.53 -37.05 -6.53
N GLY A 248 21.11 -36.76 -5.29
CA GLY A 248 19.70 -36.74 -4.92
C GLY A 248 18.89 -35.66 -5.64
N ASN A 249 19.53 -34.62 -6.19
CA ASN A 249 18.84 -33.52 -6.87
C ASN A 249 18.76 -33.69 -8.38
N PHE A 250 19.25 -34.82 -8.92
CA PHE A 250 19.15 -35.11 -10.35
C PHE A 250 17.69 -35.23 -10.78
N THR A 251 17.36 -34.60 -11.90
CA THR A 251 16.09 -34.67 -12.61
C THR A 251 16.39 -34.58 -14.11
N GLU A 252 15.50 -35.08 -14.98
CA GLU A 252 15.68 -34.89 -16.42
C GLU A 252 15.30 -33.45 -16.80
N ASP A 253 16.30 -32.60 -17.01
CA ASP A 253 16.17 -31.27 -17.59
C ASP A 253 17.28 -31.02 -18.62
N ALA A 254 17.14 -29.94 -19.42
CA ALA A 254 18.11 -29.53 -20.43
C ALA A 254 19.33 -28.80 -19.83
N SER A 255 19.62 -29.00 -18.54
CA SER A 255 20.65 -28.26 -17.82
C SER A 255 22.07 -28.72 -18.13
N GLU A 256 23.00 -27.76 -18.09
CA GLU A 256 24.44 -28.03 -18.09
C GLU A 256 24.94 -28.51 -16.72
N ILE A 257 24.13 -28.33 -15.66
CA ILE A 257 24.45 -28.75 -14.30
C ILE A 257 24.37 -30.27 -14.19
N ARG A 258 25.49 -30.88 -13.80
CA ARG A 258 25.59 -32.32 -13.55
C ARG A 258 25.66 -32.61 -12.07
N ALA A 259 24.91 -33.61 -11.65
CA ALA A 259 25.03 -34.14 -10.30
C ALA A 259 26.45 -34.66 -10.03
N ARG A 260 26.85 -34.64 -8.75
CA ARG A 260 28.17 -35.03 -8.25
C ARG A 260 29.32 -34.14 -8.72
N LYS A 261 29.03 -32.86 -8.99
CA LYS A 261 30.04 -31.86 -9.34
C LYS A 261 29.82 -30.57 -8.55
N PRO A 262 30.89 -29.85 -8.18
CA PRO A 262 30.79 -28.51 -7.63
C PRO A 262 30.56 -27.46 -8.74
N TYR A 263 29.75 -26.45 -8.44
CA TYR A 263 29.56 -25.27 -9.28
C TYR A 263 29.51 -24.02 -8.42
N PRO A 264 30.02 -22.86 -8.88
CA PRO A 264 29.83 -21.58 -8.21
C PRO A 264 28.34 -21.27 -7.96
N LEU A 265 28.02 -20.60 -6.86
CA LEU A 265 26.67 -20.11 -6.57
C LEU A 265 26.11 -19.27 -7.73
N LYS A 266 26.91 -18.38 -8.32
CA LYS A 266 26.52 -17.57 -9.49
C LYS A 266 26.09 -18.45 -10.67
N THR A 267 26.81 -19.55 -10.91
CA THR A 267 26.49 -20.50 -11.99
C THR A 267 25.18 -21.23 -11.72
N LEU A 268 24.93 -21.67 -10.48
CA LEU A 268 23.68 -22.34 -10.13
C LEU A 268 22.47 -21.39 -10.26
N VAL A 269 22.61 -20.15 -9.78
CA VAL A 269 21.55 -19.12 -9.92
C VAL A 269 21.31 -18.77 -11.38
N GLY A 270 22.39 -18.57 -12.15
CA GLY A 270 22.33 -18.37 -13.59
C GLY A 270 21.53 -19.47 -14.27
N GLN A 271 21.99 -20.72 -14.20
CA GLN A 271 21.37 -21.90 -14.82
C GLN A 271 19.91 -22.13 -14.37
N MET A 272 19.57 -21.78 -13.14
CA MET A 272 18.21 -21.81 -12.63
C MET A 272 17.31 -20.80 -13.36
N ILE A 273 17.79 -19.57 -13.62
CA ILE A 273 16.99 -18.52 -14.24
C ILE A 273 17.02 -18.62 -15.78
N ASP A 274 18.21 -18.72 -16.39
CA ASP A 274 18.42 -18.57 -17.84
C ASP A 274 18.15 -19.85 -18.66
N HIS A 275 18.36 -21.03 -18.08
CA HIS A 275 18.09 -22.34 -18.69
C HIS A 275 16.97 -23.10 -17.96
N SER A 276 16.38 -22.48 -16.94
CA SER A 276 15.32 -23.11 -16.14
C SER A 276 15.75 -24.47 -15.55
N SER A 277 16.99 -24.62 -15.08
CA SER A 277 17.47 -25.89 -14.53
C SER A 277 16.76 -26.26 -13.22
N ASN A 278 16.07 -27.40 -13.20
CA ASN A 278 15.54 -28.05 -12.02
C ASN A 278 16.65 -28.59 -11.11
N ILE A 279 17.74 -29.14 -11.65
CA ILE A 279 18.86 -29.64 -10.85
C ILE A 279 19.49 -28.51 -10.03
N ALA A 280 19.77 -27.36 -10.66
CA ALA A 280 20.30 -26.18 -9.98
C ALA A 280 19.32 -25.67 -8.91
N THR A 281 18.03 -25.57 -9.27
CA THR A 281 16.97 -25.14 -8.36
C THR A 281 16.89 -26.03 -7.12
N ASN A 282 16.87 -27.35 -7.31
CA ASN A 282 16.77 -28.32 -6.23
C ASN A 282 17.99 -28.26 -5.31
N GLN A 283 19.18 -28.03 -5.88
CA GLN A 283 20.39 -27.83 -5.09
C GLN A 283 20.36 -26.53 -4.29
N LEU A 284 19.84 -25.44 -4.87
CA LEU A 284 19.67 -24.17 -4.15
C LEU A 284 18.62 -24.29 -3.03
N ILE A 285 17.53 -25.03 -3.25
CA ILE A 285 16.55 -25.33 -2.19
C ILE A 285 17.22 -26.09 -1.03
N ASP A 286 18.08 -27.07 -1.31
CA ASP A 286 18.81 -27.79 -0.26
C ASP A 286 19.84 -26.91 0.45
N TYR A 287 20.54 -26.05 -0.30
CA TYR A 287 21.54 -25.14 0.24
C TYR A 287 20.93 -24.10 1.19
N LEU A 288 19.76 -23.55 0.83
CA LEU A 288 19.06 -22.56 1.65
C LEU A 288 18.26 -23.21 2.78
N GLY A 289 17.59 -24.31 2.48
CA GLY A 289 16.52 -24.88 3.29
C GLY A 289 15.18 -24.15 3.08
N GLN A 290 14.10 -24.93 2.92
CA GLN A 290 12.74 -24.38 2.78
C GLN A 290 12.31 -23.45 3.93
N PRO A 291 12.64 -23.71 5.21
CA PRO A 291 12.32 -22.77 6.29
C PRO A 291 12.95 -21.39 6.10
N TYR A 292 14.20 -21.34 5.62
CA TYR A 292 14.87 -20.08 5.34
C TYR A 292 14.19 -19.33 4.18
N ILE A 293 13.94 -20.02 3.07
CA ILE A 293 13.30 -19.42 1.88
C ILE A 293 11.94 -18.82 2.28
N ASN A 294 11.08 -19.59 2.93
CA ASN A 294 9.76 -19.09 3.31
C ASN A 294 9.82 -18.00 4.39
N LYS A 295 10.85 -18.00 5.25
CA LYS A 295 11.06 -16.89 6.19
C LYS A 295 11.40 -15.61 5.44
N VAL A 296 12.33 -15.65 4.48
CA VAL A 296 12.68 -14.50 3.62
C VAL A 296 11.43 -13.94 2.94
N LEU A 297 10.66 -14.81 2.26
CA LEU A 297 9.45 -14.37 1.54
C LEU A 297 8.43 -13.70 2.46
N LYS A 298 8.25 -14.23 3.68
CA LYS A 298 7.34 -13.64 4.67
C LYS A 298 7.88 -12.31 5.23
N ASP A 299 9.18 -12.23 5.50
CA ASP A 299 9.82 -11.02 6.01
C ASP A 299 9.75 -9.88 4.98
N ASP A 300 9.84 -10.22 3.68
CA ASP A 300 9.64 -9.28 2.55
C ASP A 300 8.16 -8.91 2.32
N GLY A 301 7.23 -9.46 3.11
CA GLY A 301 5.81 -9.09 3.08
C GLY A 301 4.94 -9.92 2.13
N TYR A 302 5.48 -10.95 1.47
CA TYR A 302 4.71 -11.85 0.63
C TYR A 302 3.85 -12.80 1.48
N LYS A 303 2.55 -12.82 1.20
CA LYS A 303 1.52 -13.50 2.01
C LYS A 303 1.17 -14.89 1.47
N VAL A 304 1.27 -15.09 0.16
CA VAL A 304 0.85 -16.31 -0.53
C VAL A 304 2.05 -17.08 -1.09
N MET A 305 3.11 -16.38 -1.48
CA MET A 305 4.30 -16.99 -2.06
C MET A 305 4.95 -17.98 -1.08
N SER A 306 5.16 -19.23 -1.53
CA SER A 306 5.83 -20.24 -0.71
C SER A 306 6.53 -21.32 -1.55
N VAL A 307 7.68 -21.77 -1.05
CA VAL A 307 8.51 -22.83 -1.62
C VAL A 307 8.52 -24.02 -0.67
N ASN A 308 7.67 -25.00 -0.95
CA ASN A 308 7.46 -26.17 -0.10
C ASN A 308 7.89 -27.48 -0.78
N TYR A 309 8.20 -27.41 -2.08
CA TYR A 309 8.45 -28.58 -2.91
C TYR A 309 9.56 -28.35 -3.94
N LYS A 310 10.47 -29.32 -4.07
CA LYS A 310 11.49 -29.38 -5.12
C LYS A 310 10.87 -29.64 -6.48
N LEU A 311 11.55 -29.24 -7.53
CA LEU A 311 11.06 -29.42 -8.90
C LEU A 311 11.30 -30.86 -9.36
N MET A 312 10.29 -31.41 -10.04
CA MET A 312 10.32 -32.77 -10.56
C MET A 312 10.73 -32.78 -12.03
N GLY A 313 11.48 -33.80 -12.44
CA GLY A 313 11.65 -34.14 -13.85
C GLY A 313 10.44 -34.91 -14.38
N ASN A 314 10.50 -35.28 -15.65
CA ASN A 314 9.43 -36.04 -16.29
C ASN A 314 9.33 -37.48 -15.76
N ARG A 315 10.45 -38.09 -15.34
CA ARG A 315 10.44 -39.47 -14.80
C ARG A 315 11.20 -39.58 -13.48
N ILE A 316 12.16 -38.69 -13.21
CA ILE A 316 12.97 -38.72 -11.99
C ILE A 316 12.51 -37.66 -11.01
N MET A 317 12.19 -38.14 -9.81
CA MET A 317 11.87 -37.33 -8.65
C MET A 317 13.14 -37.07 -7.83
N PRO A 318 13.39 -35.82 -7.38
CA PRO A 318 14.51 -35.55 -6.49
C PRO A 318 14.26 -36.17 -5.10
N LYS A 319 15.35 -36.50 -4.40
CA LYS A 319 15.30 -36.97 -3.02
C LYS A 319 14.81 -35.86 -2.09
N ASN A 320 14.00 -36.25 -1.10
CA ASN A 320 13.43 -35.38 -0.07
C ASN A 320 12.78 -34.12 -0.70
N PRO A 321 11.77 -34.28 -1.58
CA PRO A 321 11.24 -33.16 -2.34
C PRO A 321 10.50 -32.14 -1.47
N GLY A 322 10.15 -32.46 -0.23
CA GLY A 322 9.34 -31.61 0.64
C GLY A 322 7.87 -32.05 0.67
N LYS A 323 7.01 -31.22 1.28
CA LYS A 323 5.59 -31.50 1.48
C LYS A 323 4.78 -30.25 1.18
N GLY A 324 3.63 -30.42 0.53
CA GLY A 324 2.78 -29.29 0.11
C GLY A 324 3.11 -28.81 -1.31
N ARG A 325 2.40 -27.78 -1.75
CA ARG A 325 2.56 -27.21 -3.09
C ARG A 325 3.38 -25.93 -3.00
N ASN A 326 4.13 -25.63 -4.04
CA ASN A 326 4.64 -24.28 -4.26
C ASN A 326 3.48 -23.36 -4.67
N THR A 327 3.49 -22.13 -4.17
CA THR A 327 2.46 -21.13 -4.44
C THR A 327 3.10 -19.77 -4.70
N LEU A 328 2.41 -18.94 -5.49
CA LEU A 328 2.66 -17.51 -5.67
C LEU A 328 1.40 -16.91 -6.31
N THR A 329 1.33 -15.59 -6.35
CA THR A 329 0.36 -14.86 -7.19
C THR A 329 1.10 -14.02 -8.22
N SER A 330 0.42 -13.64 -9.31
CA SER A 330 1.04 -12.79 -10.33
C SER A 330 1.37 -11.41 -9.78
N ASN A 331 0.58 -10.88 -8.84
CA ASN A 331 0.88 -9.61 -8.16
C ASN A 331 2.16 -9.69 -7.33
N GLU A 332 2.33 -10.73 -6.50
CA GLU A 332 3.55 -10.88 -5.70
C GLU A 332 4.79 -11.13 -6.56
N LEU A 333 4.66 -11.89 -7.65
CA LEU A 333 5.77 -12.13 -8.56
C LEU A 333 6.15 -10.86 -9.35
N THR A 334 5.17 -10.08 -9.81
CA THR A 334 5.41 -8.79 -10.47
C THR A 334 6.08 -7.80 -9.51
N ASP A 335 5.62 -7.68 -8.26
CA ASP A 335 6.25 -6.82 -7.26
C ASP A 335 7.70 -7.24 -6.94
N MET A 336 7.95 -8.55 -6.82
CA MET A 336 9.31 -9.06 -6.66
C MET A 336 10.21 -8.68 -7.84
N MET A 337 9.69 -8.77 -9.06
CA MET A 337 10.42 -8.37 -10.26
C MET A 337 10.65 -6.85 -10.32
N VAL A 338 9.69 -6.02 -9.89
CA VAL A 338 9.89 -4.56 -9.72
C VAL A 338 11.03 -4.30 -8.73
N SER A 339 11.03 -5.00 -7.60
CA SER A 339 12.07 -4.88 -6.57
C SER A 339 13.45 -5.29 -7.09
N ILE A 340 13.52 -6.31 -7.96
CA ILE A 340 14.75 -6.70 -8.67
C ILE A 340 15.25 -5.54 -9.56
N TYR A 341 14.38 -5.00 -10.43
CA TYR A 341 14.76 -3.92 -11.35
C TYR A 341 15.02 -2.57 -10.67
N ASN A 342 14.48 -2.35 -9.47
CA ASN A 342 14.78 -1.20 -8.61
C ASN A 342 16.05 -1.36 -7.76
N TYR A 343 16.78 -2.49 -7.88
CA TYR A 343 17.96 -2.78 -7.04
C TYR A 343 17.67 -2.80 -5.54
N GLU A 344 16.45 -3.19 -5.15
CA GLU A 344 16.06 -3.26 -3.74
C GLU A 344 16.54 -4.54 -3.06
N TYR A 345 16.91 -5.55 -3.84
CA TYR A 345 17.57 -6.75 -3.36
C TYR A 345 19.10 -6.67 -3.55
N PRO A 346 19.88 -7.27 -2.64
CA PRO A 346 21.32 -7.40 -2.86
C PRO A 346 21.59 -8.20 -4.13
N ASN A 347 22.66 -7.86 -4.87
CA ASN A 347 23.06 -8.53 -6.11
C ASN A 347 21.94 -8.60 -7.17
N SER A 348 21.03 -7.63 -7.20
CA SER A 348 19.99 -7.54 -8.25
C SER A 348 20.58 -7.51 -9.67
N ASP A 349 21.77 -6.95 -9.86
CA ASP A 349 22.51 -6.95 -11.12
C ASP A 349 22.72 -8.39 -11.66
N VAL A 350 23.05 -9.34 -10.78
CA VAL A 350 23.21 -10.76 -11.14
C VAL A 350 21.89 -11.37 -11.60
N LEU A 351 20.78 -11.01 -10.94
CA LEU A 351 19.45 -11.48 -11.31
C LEU A 351 18.98 -10.89 -12.64
N ILE A 352 19.16 -9.58 -12.83
CA ILE A 352 18.85 -8.87 -14.07
C ILE A 352 19.65 -9.46 -15.24
N GLU A 353 20.96 -9.68 -15.05
CA GLU A 353 21.82 -10.31 -16.06
C GLU A 353 21.32 -11.72 -16.42
N ALA A 354 20.93 -12.53 -15.44
CA ALA A 354 20.41 -13.87 -15.68
C ALA A 354 19.06 -13.86 -16.40
N LEU A 355 18.14 -12.95 -16.04
CA LEU A 355 16.86 -12.75 -16.72
C LEU A 355 17.06 -12.33 -18.18
N ALA A 356 18.00 -11.43 -18.45
CA ALA A 356 18.34 -10.97 -19.80
C ALA A 356 18.98 -12.07 -20.67
N ARG A 357 19.60 -13.08 -20.04
CA ARG A 357 20.21 -14.24 -20.74
C ARG A 357 19.26 -15.42 -20.93
N GLN A 358 17.96 -15.27 -20.63
CA GLN A 358 16.95 -16.31 -20.83
C GLN A 358 17.06 -16.96 -22.23
N LYS A 359 17.16 -18.29 -22.24
CA LYS A 359 17.27 -19.08 -23.48
C LYS A 359 15.92 -19.38 -24.10
N ASP A 360 14.92 -19.64 -23.26
CA ASP A 360 13.55 -19.78 -23.72
C ASP A 360 12.97 -18.41 -24.06
N ARG A 361 12.98 -18.10 -25.36
CA ARG A 361 12.50 -16.83 -25.92
C ARG A 361 11.12 -16.96 -26.56
N LEU A 362 10.43 -18.08 -26.33
CA LEU A 362 9.15 -18.39 -26.95
C LEU A 362 7.96 -17.65 -26.34
N LEU A 363 8.14 -16.80 -25.32
CA LEU A 363 7.02 -16.07 -24.70
C LEU A 363 7.23 -14.56 -24.79
N GLY A 364 7.77 -13.93 -23.75
CA GLY A 364 7.87 -12.48 -23.64
C GLY A 364 8.74 -11.86 -24.73
N TYR A 365 9.91 -12.44 -24.98
CA TYR A 365 10.79 -11.97 -26.06
C TYR A 365 10.09 -12.01 -27.43
N ALA A 366 9.57 -13.17 -27.84
CA ALA A 366 8.86 -13.32 -29.12
C ALA A 366 7.62 -12.43 -29.24
N ALA A 367 6.93 -12.15 -28.14
CA ALA A 367 5.76 -11.25 -28.13
C ALA A 367 6.10 -9.80 -28.51
N LEU A 368 7.34 -9.38 -28.26
CA LEU A 368 7.80 -8.00 -28.44
C LEU A 368 8.60 -7.78 -29.73
N GLU A 369 8.94 -8.85 -30.48
CA GLU A 369 9.76 -8.73 -31.70
C GLU A 369 9.15 -7.81 -32.77
N GLU A 370 7.82 -7.72 -32.83
CA GLU A 370 7.10 -6.87 -33.79
C GLU A 370 6.88 -5.43 -33.28
N LEU A 371 7.37 -5.08 -32.09
CA LEU A 371 7.22 -3.76 -31.46
C LEU A 371 8.60 -3.09 -31.32
N PRO A 372 9.12 -2.40 -32.36
CA PRO A 372 10.49 -1.89 -32.39
C PRO A 372 10.80 -0.84 -31.31
N GLU A 373 9.77 -0.16 -30.82
CA GLU A 373 9.85 0.86 -29.76
C GLU A 373 9.92 0.23 -28.35
N VAL A 374 9.71 -1.09 -28.24
CA VAL A 374 9.70 -1.82 -26.97
C VAL A 374 10.98 -2.65 -26.84
N LYS A 375 11.78 -2.32 -25.84
CA LYS A 375 12.99 -3.07 -25.51
C LYS A 375 12.68 -4.15 -24.49
N TRP A 376 12.83 -5.41 -24.86
CA TRP A 376 12.84 -6.53 -23.90
C TRP A 376 14.08 -6.45 -23.00
N LEU A 377 13.90 -6.56 -21.69
CA LEU A 377 14.99 -6.49 -20.71
C LEU A 377 15.39 -7.86 -20.17
N GLY A 378 14.43 -8.78 -20.03
CA GLY A 378 14.66 -10.11 -19.48
C GLY A 378 13.37 -10.76 -19.02
N GLU A 379 13.35 -12.09 -18.93
CA GLU A 379 12.16 -12.81 -18.46
C GLU A 379 12.48 -14.11 -17.72
N LYS A 380 11.52 -14.60 -16.93
CA LYS A 380 11.45 -15.97 -16.46
C LYS A 380 10.18 -16.63 -16.97
N THR A 381 10.33 -17.70 -17.74
CA THR A 381 9.20 -18.54 -18.19
C THR A 381 8.88 -19.64 -17.17
N GLY A 382 7.65 -20.15 -17.21
CA GLY A 382 7.23 -21.30 -16.43
C GLY A 382 6.18 -22.13 -17.14
N GLU A 383 6.47 -23.42 -17.31
CA GLU A 383 5.58 -24.36 -17.96
C GLU A 383 5.46 -25.67 -17.18
N ASN A 384 4.24 -26.20 -17.12
CA ASN A 384 3.94 -27.61 -16.90
C ASN A 384 2.53 -27.93 -17.44
N SER A 385 2.05 -29.16 -17.22
CA SER A 385 0.72 -29.60 -17.67
C SER A 385 -0.47 -28.82 -17.09
N ARG A 386 -0.25 -27.95 -16.11
CA ARG A 386 -1.31 -27.19 -15.41
C ARG A 386 -1.19 -25.68 -15.59
N ALA A 387 -0.07 -25.17 -16.07
CA ALA A 387 0.16 -23.73 -16.21
C ALA A 387 1.23 -23.45 -17.25
N LEU A 388 1.04 -22.37 -17.99
CA LEU A 388 2.05 -21.73 -18.82
C LEU A 388 2.05 -20.23 -18.50
N GLY A 389 3.22 -19.63 -18.35
CA GLY A 389 3.32 -18.21 -18.11
C GLY A 389 4.74 -17.69 -18.15
N THR A 390 4.85 -16.37 -18.05
CA THR A 390 6.12 -15.65 -17.97
C THR A 390 5.97 -14.42 -17.08
N THR A 391 7.07 -14.01 -16.46
CA THR A 391 7.23 -12.67 -15.90
C THR A 391 8.41 -12.00 -16.59
N LEU A 392 8.21 -10.81 -17.13
CA LEU A 392 9.20 -10.10 -17.95
C LEU A 392 9.34 -8.64 -17.55
N GLY A 393 10.56 -8.11 -17.71
CA GLY A 393 10.81 -6.68 -17.75
C GLY A 393 10.91 -6.20 -19.20
N LEU A 394 10.33 -5.03 -19.48
CA LEU A 394 10.44 -4.33 -20.75
C LEU A 394 10.60 -2.83 -20.53
N SER A 395 11.12 -2.12 -21.51
CA SER A 395 11.25 -0.68 -21.52
C SER A 395 10.53 -0.10 -22.73
N ILE A 396 9.73 0.94 -22.52
CA ILE A 396 9.02 1.70 -23.56
C ILE A 396 9.41 3.16 -23.35
N ASN A 397 10.07 3.78 -24.34
CA ASN A 397 10.51 5.19 -24.25
C ASN A 397 11.31 5.54 -22.98
N GLY A 398 12.09 4.58 -22.46
CA GLY A 398 12.89 4.73 -21.24
C GLY A 398 12.17 4.43 -19.93
N GLU A 399 10.84 4.32 -19.93
CA GLU A 399 10.05 3.85 -18.77
C GLU A 399 10.04 2.33 -18.74
N VAL A 400 10.34 1.75 -17.56
CA VAL A 400 10.43 0.30 -17.36
C VAL A 400 9.14 -0.23 -16.74
N TYR A 401 8.63 -1.29 -17.36
CA TYR A 401 7.45 -2.03 -16.93
C TYR A 401 7.80 -3.49 -16.67
N VAL A 402 7.13 -4.06 -15.69
CA VAL A 402 7.11 -5.49 -15.41
C VAL A 402 5.73 -6.03 -15.74
N ILE A 403 5.67 -7.10 -16.53
CA ILE A 403 4.44 -7.80 -16.89
C ILE A 403 4.56 -9.25 -16.45
N THR A 404 3.52 -9.77 -15.79
CA THR A 404 3.36 -11.20 -15.52
C THR A 404 2.06 -11.70 -16.12
N VAL A 405 2.14 -12.75 -16.95
CA VAL A 405 0.97 -13.43 -17.54
C VAL A 405 1.06 -14.91 -17.25
N ILE A 406 0.01 -15.50 -16.68
CA ILE A 406 -0.07 -16.94 -16.39
C ILE A 406 -1.45 -17.47 -16.80
N ASP A 407 -1.50 -18.50 -17.66
CA ASP A 407 -2.72 -19.26 -17.98
C ASP A 407 -2.69 -20.65 -17.35
N SER A 408 -3.69 -20.95 -16.51
CA SER A 408 -3.83 -22.22 -15.80
C SER A 408 -4.32 -23.41 -16.64
N ARG A 409 -4.25 -23.33 -17.98
CA ARG A 409 -4.52 -24.45 -18.90
C ARG A 409 -3.28 -25.20 -19.38
N GLY A 410 -2.09 -24.58 -19.29
CA GLY A 410 -0.84 -25.12 -19.84
C GLY A 410 -0.79 -25.13 -21.39
N GLY A 411 0.42 -25.21 -21.95
CA GLY A 411 0.70 -25.64 -23.33
C GLY A 411 0.15 -24.81 -24.49
N ARG A 412 0.00 -23.48 -24.37
CA ARG A 412 -0.44 -22.59 -25.47
C ARG A 412 0.30 -21.26 -25.52
N ASP A 413 1.51 -21.27 -26.08
CA ASP A 413 2.36 -20.07 -26.24
C ASP A 413 1.69 -18.90 -26.98
N PRO A 414 0.98 -19.09 -28.11
CA PRO A 414 0.47 -17.97 -28.90
C PRO A 414 -0.47 -17.05 -28.13
N GLN A 415 -1.22 -17.60 -27.17
CA GLN A 415 -2.15 -16.83 -26.35
C GLN A 415 -1.42 -15.92 -25.36
N ILE A 416 -0.36 -16.44 -24.72
CA ILE A 416 0.50 -15.66 -23.82
C ILE A 416 1.20 -14.55 -24.62
N ARG A 417 1.78 -14.88 -25.78
CA ARG A 417 2.43 -13.90 -26.67
C ARG A 417 1.49 -12.79 -27.09
N THR A 418 0.30 -13.16 -27.58
CA THR A 418 -0.72 -12.19 -28.02
C THR A 418 -1.14 -11.28 -26.89
N SER A 419 -1.26 -11.81 -25.67
CA SER A 419 -1.58 -11.01 -24.48
C SER A 419 -0.49 -10.00 -24.14
N ILE A 420 0.78 -10.42 -24.13
CA ILE A 420 1.91 -9.55 -23.81
C ILE A 420 2.04 -8.45 -24.87
N ASN A 421 1.95 -8.82 -26.16
CA ASN A 421 1.99 -7.86 -27.26
C ASN A 421 0.88 -6.81 -27.15
N LYS A 422 -0.36 -7.23 -26.89
CA LYS A 422 -1.50 -6.33 -26.70
C LYS A 422 -1.36 -5.43 -25.47
N VAL A 423 -0.78 -5.94 -24.37
CA VAL A 423 -0.49 -5.11 -23.20
C VAL A 423 0.58 -4.07 -23.54
N ALA A 424 1.69 -4.47 -24.16
CA ALA A 424 2.74 -3.53 -24.55
C ALA A 424 2.22 -2.45 -25.50
N LYS A 425 1.41 -2.84 -26.50
CA LYS A 425 0.73 -1.90 -27.40
C LYS A 425 -0.20 -0.94 -26.65
N TYR A 426 -0.97 -1.43 -25.68
CA TYR A 426 -1.80 -0.56 -24.84
C TYR A 426 -0.96 0.49 -24.10
N LEU A 427 0.16 0.08 -23.50
CA LEU A 427 1.06 1.00 -22.80
C LEU A 427 1.64 2.06 -23.74
N MET A 428 1.98 1.68 -24.98
CA MET A 428 2.46 2.63 -26.00
C MET A 428 1.36 3.61 -26.44
N ASP A 429 0.16 3.10 -26.73
CA ASP A 429 -0.95 3.89 -27.26
C ASP A 429 -1.54 4.87 -26.21
N ASN A 430 -1.22 4.69 -24.93
CA ASN A 430 -1.73 5.50 -23.81
C ASN A 430 -0.62 6.21 -23.01
N ASP A 431 0.62 6.25 -23.52
CA ASP A 431 1.78 6.85 -22.84
C ASP A 431 2.02 6.33 -21.39
N GLY A 432 1.65 5.07 -21.13
CA GLY A 432 1.88 4.38 -19.87
C GLY A 432 0.68 3.61 -19.33
N LEU A 433 0.68 3.41 -18.01
CA LEU A 433 -0.34 2.62 -17.29
C LEU A 433 -1.60 3.41 -16.93
N LEU A 434 -1.54 4.75 -16.87
CA LEU A 434 -2.56 5.62 -16.29
C LEU A 434 -2.85 6.83 -17.16
#